data_AF-A0AB73KWG7-F1
#
_entry.id   AF-A0AB73KWG7-F1
#
_cell.length_a   1.000
_cell.length_b   1.000
_cell.length_c   1.000
_cell.angle_alpha   90.00
_cell.angle_beta   90.00
_cell.angle_gamma   90.00
#
_symmetry.space_group_name_H-M   'P 1'
#
loop_
_entity.id
_entity.type
_entity.pdbx_description
1 polymer ?
#
loop_
_entity_poly.entity_id
_entity_poly.type
_entity_poly.pdbx_seq_one_letter_code
_entity_poly.pdbx_strand_id
1 'polypeptide(L)'
;MTFRPLTESDAHLFDSLPDAGLVGRAITGVAYSTVGEGGEYRPDWTWVALRDGVVVARAAWWGGPDDNKPVLLNWFDFADGEDAAGAELLRRAPLSVEYELILPAGWREDAAVRAAAEARIAAVEAAGMKLLVEAFRYEWTPACGLPEPPGRLEFRPEPDDAVI
;
A
#
# COMPACT_ATOMS: atom_id res chain seq x y z
N MET A 1 -2.18 -19.65 -16.69
CA MET A 1 -1.96 -18.68 -15.60
C MET A 1 -0.55 -18.87 -15.06
N THR A 2 0.21 -17.80 -14.91
CA THR A 2 1.58 -17.81 -14.37
C THR A 2 1.67 -16.80 -13.25
N PHE A 3 2.38 -17.14 -12.17
CA PHE A 3 2.64 -16.26 -11.03
C PHE A 3 4.15 -16.19 -10.83
N ARG A 4 4.71 -14.99 -10.78
CA ARG A 4 6.16 -14.83 -10.68
C ARG A 4 6.54 -13.45 -10.17
N PRO A 5 7.75 -13.30 -9.59
CA PRO A 5 8.36 -12.00 -9.42
C PRO A 5 8.66 -11.38 -10.79
N LEU A 6 8.81 -10.05 -10.79
CA LEU A 6 9.38 -9.29 -11.88
C LEU A 6 10.91 -9.28 -11.76
N THR A 7 11.51 -8.76 -12.82
CA THR A 7 12.91 -8.43 -12.97
C THR A 7 12.99 -6.99 -13.47
N GLU A 8 14.17 -6.38 -13.47
CA GLU A 8 14.32 -5.05 -14.08
C GLU A 8 13.87 -5.02 -15.55
N SER A 9 14.11 -6.10 -16.31
CA SER A 9 13.76 -6.13 -17.74
C SER A 9 12.25 -6.13 -18.04
N ASP A 10 11.43 -6.53 -17.07
CA ASP A 10 9.98 -6.65 -17.23
C ASP A 10 9.18 -5.95 -16.14
N ALA A 11 9.82 -5.05 -15.37
CA ALA A 11 9.17 -4.21 -14.37
C ALA A 11 8.01 -3.38 -14.94
N HIS A 12 8.10 -2.98 -16.21
CA HIS A 12 7.05 -2.26 -16.95
C HIS A 12 5.71 -3.02 -17.02
N LEU A 13 5.70 -4.34 -16.81
CA LEU A 13 4.46 -5.11 -16.74
C LEU A 13 3.60 -4.67 -15.55
N PHE A 14 4.20 -4.14 -14.48
CA PHE A 14 3.45 -3.66 -13.33
C PHE A 14 2.42 -2.61 -13.74
N ASP A 15 2.82 -1.64 -14.59
CA ASP A 15 1.96 -0.56 -15.06
C ASP A 15 0.98 -0.96 -16.18
N SER A 16 1.07 -2.20 -16.67
CA SER A 16 0.16 -2.69 -17.72
C SER A 16 -1.25 -2.99 -17.21
N LEU A 17 -1.43 -3.16 -15.90
CA LEU A 17 -2.73 -3.31 -15.26
C LEU A 17 -3.34 -1.92 -15.00
N PRO A 18 -4.49 -1.58 -15.61
CA PRO A 18 -5.16 -0.31 -15.34
C PRO A 18 -5.61 -0.22 -13.88
N ASP A 19 -5.36 0.92 -13.25
CA ASP A 19 -5.84 1.23 -11.91
C ASP A 19 -6.87 2.37 -11.99
N ALA A 20 -8.03 2.15 -11.36
CA ALA A 20 -9.08 3.17 -11.26
C ALA A 20 -8.69 4.32 -10.30
N GLY A 21 -7.66 4.14 -9.47
CA GLY A 21 -7.17 5.17 -8.55
C GLY A 21 -8.17 5.51 -7.45
N LEU A 22 -8.91 4.51 -6.95
CA LEU A 22 -9.95 4.71 -5.93
C LEU A 22 -9.46 4.43 -4.50
N VAL A 23 -8.50 3.52 -4.34
CA VAL A 23 -7.97 3.07 -3.04
C VAL A 23 -6.49 2.64 -3.18
N GLY A 24 -5.83 2.36 -2.07
CA GLY A 24 -4.46 1.84 -2.04
C GLY A 24 -3.40 2.89 -2.34
N ARG A 25 -2.20 2.46 -2.74
CA ARG A 25 -1.08 3.37 -3.04
C ARG A 25 -1.38 4.38 -4.16
N ALA A 26 -2.25 4.03 -5.10
CA ALA A 26 -2.58 4.89 -6.24
C ALA A 26 -3.16 6.25 -5.82
N ILE A 27 -3.89 6.33 -4.70
CA ILE A 27 -4.47 7.60 -4.23
C ILE A 27 -3.47 8.53 -3.54
N THR A 28 -2.22 8.10 -3.32
CA THR A 28 -1.18 8.94 -2.72
C THR A 28 -0.36 9.72 -3.76
N GLY A 29 -0.63 9.54 -5.05
CA GLY A 29 0.13 10.17 -6.14
C GLY A 29 1.54 9.60 -6.34
N VAL A 30 1.87 8.47 -5.68
CA VAL A 30 3.15 7.78 -5.86
C VAL A 30 3.04 6.85 -7.06
N ALA A 31 3.90 7.04 -8.06
CA ALA A 31 4.03 6.12 -9.18
C ALA A 31 4.87 4.91 -8.79
N TYR A 32 4.62 3.78 -9.45
CA TYR A 32 5.54 2.65 -9.39
C TYR A 32 6.80 3.00 -10.18
N SER A 33 7.98 2.77 -9.59
CA SER A 33 9.27 2.88 -10.27
C SER A 33 10.28 2.04 -9.50
N THR A 34 11.18 1.37 -10.23
CA THR A 34 12.13 0.45 -9.60
C THR A 34 13.28 1.20 -8.94
N VAL A 35 13.96 0.56 -7.98
CA VAL A 35 15.19 1.11 -7.39
C VAL A 35 16.24 1.39 -8.47
N GLY A 36 16.32 0.57 -9.53
CA GLY A 36 17.22 0.80 -10.67
C GLY A 36 16.93 2.09 -11.44
N GLU A 37 15.69 2.58 -11.38
CA GLU A 37 15.21 3.82 -12.00
C GLU A 37 15.20 5.01 -11.02
N GLY A 38 15.61 4.80 -9.77
CA GLY A 38 15.57 5.81 -8.70
C GLY A 38 14.27 5.83 -7.89
N GLY A 39 13.39 4.85 -8.09
CA GLY A 39 12.18 4.62 -7.31
C GLY A 39 12.39 3.77 -6.05
N GLU A 40 11.28 3.27 -5.51
CA GLU A 40 11.25 2.60 -4.20
C GLU A 40 11.05 1.09 -4.28
N TYR A 41 10.78 0.54 -5.46
CA TYR A 41 10.36 -0.85 -5.61
C TYR A 41 11.47 -1.75 -6.14
N ARG A 42 11.68 -2.88 -5.48
CA ARG A 42 12.61 -3.91 -5.96
C ARG A 42 11.82 -4.89 -6.83
N PRO A 43 12.21 -5.17 -8.09
CA PRO A 43 11.43 -6.05 -8.97
C PRO A 43 11.26 -7.49 -8.44
N ASP A 44 12.25 -8.01 -7.73
CA ASP A 44 12.18 -9.33 -7.09
C ASP A 44 11.19 -9.38 -5.90
N TRP A 45 10.83 -8.22 -5.37
CA TRP A 45 9.76 -8.02 -4.39
C TRP A 45 8.45 -7.54 -5.02
N THR A 46 8.35 -7.59 -6.35
CA THR A 46 7.16 -7.19 -7.09
C THR A 46 6.68 -8.38 -7.90
N TRP A 47 5.43 -8.79 -7.71
CA TRP A 47 4.88 -9.99 -8.32
C TRP A 47 3.69 -9.67 -9.20
N VAL A 48 3.53 -10.46 -10.25
CA VAL A 48 2.38 -10.41 -11.16
C VAL A 48 1.76 -11.79 -11.35
N ALA A 49 0.45 -11.81 -11.55
CA ALA A 49 -0.30 -12.92 -12.11
C ALA A 49 -0.60 -12.61 -13.58
N LEU A 50 -0.25 -13.55 -14.46
CA LEU A 50 -0.38 -13.41 -15.90
C LEU A 50 -1.34 -14.46 -16.45
N ARG A 51 -2.36 -14.02 -17.20
CA ARG A 51 -3.19 -14.87 -18.05
C ARG A 51 -2.90 -14.56 -19.50
N ASP A 52 -2.39 -15.55 -20.22
CA ASP A 52 -2.05 -15.41 -21.64
C ASP A 52 -1.15 -14.21 -21.95
N GLY A 53 -0.23 -13.91 -21.03
CA GLY A 53 0.70 -12.77 -21.12
C GLY A 53 0.16 -11.43 -20.62
N VAL A 54 -1.12 -11.36 -20.24
CA VAL A 54 -1.76 -10.14 -19.71
C VAL A 54 -1.73 -10.16 -18.19
N VAL A 55 -1.30 -9.06 -17.56
CA VAL A 55 -1.33 -8.92 -16.09
C VAL A 55 -2.79 -8.82 -15.64
N VAL A 56 -3.17 -9.72 -14.72
CA VAL A 56 -4.52 -9.78 -14.14
C VAL A 56 -4.53 -9.47 -12.64
N ALA A 57 -3.38 -9.59 -11.97
CA ALA A 57 -3.17 -9.14 -10.60
C ALA A 57 -1.70 -8.76 -10.40
N ARG A 58 -1.44 -7.82 -9.49
CA ARG A 58 -0.09 -7.40 -9.11
C ARG A 58 -0.01 -7.13 -7.62
N ALA A 59 1.19 -7.31 -7.07
CA ALA A 59 1.50 -6.95 -5.70
C ALA A 59 2.94 -6.46 -5.61
N ALA A 60 3.18 -5.39 -4.85
CA ALA A 60 4.52 -4.88 -4.59
C ALA A 60 4.74 -4.77 -3.09
N TRP A 61 5.86 -5.35 -2.64
CA TRP A 61 6.31 -5.26 -1.27
C TRP A 61 7.41 -4.22 -1.16
N TRP A 62 7.31 -3.37 -0.16
CA TRP A 62 8.21 -2.26 0.09
C TRP A 62 9.08 -2.50 1.32
N GLY A 63 10.28 -1.93 1.30
CA GLY A 63 11.20 -1.82 2.43
C GLY A 63 12.19 -0.70 2.17
N GLY A 64 12.76 -0.15 3.24
CA GLY A 64 13.74 0.93 3.18
C GLY A 64 14.99 0.56 2.40
N PRO A 65 15.87 1.53 2.09
CA PRO A 65 17.02 1.34 1.19
C PRO A 65 17.97 0.22 1.67
N ASP A 66 18.18 0.13 2.99
CA ASP A 66 19.08 -0.84 3.61
C ASP A 66 18.40 -2.15 4.05
N ASP A 67 17.07 -2.25 3.85
CA ASP A 67 16.32 -3.45 4.24
C ASP A 67 16.60 -4.61 3.28
N ASN A 68 16.89 -5.78 3.86
CA ASN A 68 17.09 -7.04 3.12
C ASN A 68 15.82 -7.90 3.01
N LYS A 69 14.71 -7.43 3.57
CA LYS A 69 13.38 -8.04 3.52
C LYS A 69 12.36 -6.92 3.44
N PRO A 70 11.19 -7.13 2.81
CA PRO A 70 10.13 -6.14 2.86
C PRO A 70 9.62 -5.97 4.28
N VAL A 71 9.05 -4.80 4.55
CA VAL A 71 8.37 -4.47 5.81
C VAL A 71 6.87 -4.31 5.63
N LEU A 72 6.41 -4.06 4.40
CA LEU A 72 5.01 -3.79 4.09
C LEU A 72 4.62 -4.28 2.69
N LEU A 73 3.47 -4.92 2.56
CA LEU A 73 2.75 -5.00 1.28
C LEU A 73 1.98 -3.68 1.17
N ASN A 74 2.39 -2.81 0.27
CA ASN A 74 1.79 -1.46 0.16
C ASN A 74 1.09 -1.23 -1.19
N TRP A 75 1.24 -2.15 -2.15
CA TRP A 75 0.51 -2.12 -3.41
C TRP A 75 -0.07 -3.49 -3.71
N PHE A 76 -1.39 -3.57 -3.88
CA PHE A 76 -2.08 -4.79 -4.29
C PHE A 76 -3.40 -4.45 -4.96
N ASP A 77 -3.58 -5.00 -6.16
CA ASP A 77 -4.77 -4.84 -6.99
C ASP A 77 -4.82 -5.90 -8.10
N PHE A 78 -6.00 -6.04 -8.69
CA PHE A 78 -6.33 -7.03 -9.70
C PHE A 78 -7.48 -6.52 -10.57
N ALA A 79 -7.59 -7.06 -11.78
CA ALA A 79 -8.66 -6.73 -12.71
C ALA A 79 -10.02 -7.28 -12.23
N ASP A 80 -11.12 -6.75 -12.74
CA ASP A 80 -12.46 -7.20 -12.38
C ASP A 80 -12.64 -8.71 -12.61
N GLY A 81 -13.08 -9.42 -11.57
CA GLY A 81 -13.25 -10.88 -11.58
C GLY A 81 -11.97 -11.70 -11.38
N GLU A 82 -10.84 -11.05 -11.07
CA GLU A 82 -9.54 -11.69 -10.86
C GLU A 82 -9.14 -11.80 -9.37
N ASP A 83 -10.11 -11.67 -8.46
CA ASP A 83 -9.91 -11.77 -7.01
C ASP A 83 -9.24 -13.09 -6.60
N ALA A 84 -9.64 -14.20 -7.22
CA ALA A 84 -9.02 -15.51 -6.99
C ALA A 84 -7.56 -15.56 -7.48
N ALA A 85 -7.22 -14.85 -8.56
CA ALA A 85 -5.85 -14.74 -9.04
C ALA A 85 -5.01 -13.85 -8.12
N GLY A 86 -5.58 -12.74 -7.63
CA GLY A 86 -4.95 -11.89 -6.61
C GLY A 86 -4.63 -12.66 -5.33
N ALA A 87 -5.60 -13.42 -4.79
CA ALA A 87 -5.39 -14.24 -3.60
C ALA A 87 -4.31 -15.33 -3.83
N GLU A 88 -4.34 -16.00 -4.99
CA GLU A 88 -3.34 -17.02 -5.34
C GLU A 88 -1.93 -16.42 -5.53
N LEU A 89 -1.83 -15.20 -6.08
CA LEU A 89 -0.56 -14.47 -6.17
C LEU A 89 0.04 -14.29 -4.78
N LEU A 90 -0.74 -13.81 -3.81
CA LEU A 90 -0.30 -13.58 -2.44
C LEU A 90 0.11 -14.89 -1.73
N ARG A 91 -0.60 -16.00 -1.98
CA ARG A 91 -0.22 -17.32 -1.43
C ARG A 91 1.08 -17.87 -2.01
N ARG A 92 1.43 -17.51 -3.25
CA ARG A 92 2.64 -17.99 -3.94
C ARG A 92 3.87 -17.14 -3.67
N ALA A 93 3.69 -15.84 -3.45
CA ALA A 93 4.78 -14.96 -3.08
C ALA A 93 5.37 -15.41 -1.73
N PRO A 94 6.70 -15.63 -1.62
CA PRO A 94 7.34 -16.06 -0.37
C PRO A 94 7.52 -14.89 0.62
N LEU A 95 6.78 -13.79 0.45
CA LEU A 95 6.91 -12.54 1.18
C LEU A 95 5.67 -12.35 2.05
N SER A 96 5.83 -12.48 3.37
CA SER A 96 4.73 -12.39 4.33
C SER A 96 5.00 -11.26 5.33
N VAL A 97 4.27 -10.17 5.16
CA VAL A 97 4.28 -8.96 5.99
C VAL A 97 2.87 -8.38 6.03
N GLU A 98 2.65 -7.36 6.86
CA GLU A 98 1.35 -6.67 6.93
C GLU A 98 0.99 -6.03 5.59
N TYR A 99 -0.31 -5.99 5.29
CA TYR A 99 -0.87 -5.27 4.15
C TYR A 99 -1.41 -3.92 4.62
N GLU A 100 -0.90 -2.84 4.03
CA GLU A 100 -1.47 -1.51 4.19
C GLU A 100 -2.39 -1.20 3.00
N LEU A 101 -3.68 -1.06 3.30
CA LEU A 101 -4.67 -0.54 2.36
C LEU A 101 -5.04 0.89 2.75
N ILE A 102 -4.61 1.85 1.94
CA ILE A 102 -4.96 3.26 2.12
C ILE A 102 -6.37 3.50 1.60
N LEU A 103 -7.22 4.11 2.42
CA LEU A 103 -8.63 4.38 2.09
C LEU A 103 -8.92 5.88 2.26
N PRO A 104 -9.68 6.50 1.35
CA PRO A 104 -10.09 7.88 1.51
C PRO A 104 -11.06 8.05 2.70
N ALA A 105 -11.16 9.27 3.24
CA ALA A 105 -12.15 9.57 4.26
C ALA A 105 -13.57 9.28 3.73
N GLY A 106 -14.40 8.63 4.54
CA GLY A 106 -15.76 8.27 4.12
C GLY A 106 -15.81 7.18 3.05
N TRP A 107 -14.77 6.34 2.89
CA TRP A 107 -14.71 5.31 1.83
C TRP A 107 -15.92 4.37 1.71
N ARG A 108 -16.73 4.25 2.78
CA ARG A 108 -17.95 3.44 2.81
C ARG A 108 -19.17 4.13 2.17
N GLU A 109 -19.11 5.44 1.95
CA GLU A 109 -20.21 6.27 1.46
C GLU A 109 -20.29 6.27 -0.08
N ASP A 110 -19.15 6.16 -0.76
CA ASP A 110 -19.07 5.99 -2.21
C ASP A 110 -19.09 4.49 -2.57
N ALA A 111 -20.04 4.10 -3.41
CA ALA A 111 -20.25 2.69 -3.76
C ALA A 111 -19.07 2.09 -4.55
N ALA A 112 -18.39 2.87 -5.40
CA ALA A 112 -17.26 2.40 -6.19
C ALA A 112 -16.00 2.25 -5.32
N VAL A 113 -15.73 3.23 -4.46
CA VAL A 113 -14.63 3.15 -3.49
C VAL A 113 -14.83 1.98 -2.52
N ARG A 114 -16.05 1.82 -2.01
CA ARG A 114 -16.40 0.71 -1.13
C ARG A 114 -16.18 -0.63 -1.80
N ALA A 115 -16.66 -0.82 -3.03
CA ALA A 115 -16.46 -2.06 -3.76
C ALA A 115 -14.97 -2.35 -4.01
N ALA A 116 -14.19 -1.34 -4.37
CA ALA A 116 -12.74 -1.49 -4.59
C ALA A 116 -11.98 -1.90 -3.31
N ALA A 117 -12.37 -1.32 -2.16
CA ALA A 117 -11.81 -1.66 -0.85
C ALA A 117 -12.20 -3.07 -0.39
N GLU A 118 -13.51 -3.39 -0.41
CA GLU A 118 -14.03 -4.68 0.01
C GLU A 118 -13.47 -5.83 -0.86
N ALA A 119 -13.29 -5.62 -2.17
CA ALA A 119 -12.66 -6.61 -3.04
C ALA A 119 -11.22 -6.93 -2.61
N ARG A 120 -10.41 -5.90 -2.31
CA ARG A 120 -9.01 -6.10 -1.85
C ARG A 120 -8.96 -6.78 -0.48
N ILE A 121 -9.83 -6.36 0.44
CA ILE A 121 -9.97 -7.00 1.77
C ILE A 121 -10.32 -8.48 1.61
N ALA A 122 -11.35 -8.81 0.83
CA ALA A 122 -11.76 -10.19 0.60
C ALA A 122 -10.65 -11.05 -0.03
N ALA A 123 -9.90 -10.50 -0.98
CA ALA A 123 -8.80 -11.21 -1.64
C ALA A 123 -7.63 -11.49 -0.68
N VAL A 124 -7.25 -10.54 0.17
CA VAL A 124 -6.20 -10.80 1.18
C VAL A 124 -6.66 -11.75 2.27
N GLU A 125 -7.94 -11.71 2.67
CA GLU A 125 -8.52 -12.68 3.59
C GLU A 125 -8.53 -14.10 2.99
N ALA A 126 -8.89 -14.23 1.71
CA ALA A 126 -8.81 -15.50 0.97
C ALA A 126 -7.36 -16.02 0.82
N ALA A 127 -6.37 -15.12 0.88
CA ALA A 127 -4.95 -15.46 0.96
C ALA A 127 -4.47 -15.82 2.38
N GLY A 128 -5.34 -15.70 3.39
CA GLY A 128 -5.05 -16.08 4.79
C GLY A 128 -4.69 -14.92 5.71
N MET A 129 -4.81 -13.67 5.25
CA MET A 129 -4.66 -12.49 6.11
C MET A 129 -5.93 -12.27 6.95
N LYS A 130 -5.82 -11.43 7.97
CA LYS A 130 -6.95 -11.00 8.81
C LYS A 130 -6.82 -9.51 9.10
N LEU A 131 -7.96 -8.83 9.24
CA LEU A 131 -7.99 -7.44 9.67
C LEU A 131 -7.32 -7.29 11.04
N LEU A 132 -6.32 -6.41 11.11
CA LEU A 132 -5.67 -6.02 12.37
C LEU A 132 -6.32 -4.77 12.97
N VAL A 133 -6.36 -3.69 12.20
CA VAL A 133 -6.84 -2.37 12.64
C VAL A 133 -7.25 -1.51 11.44
N GLU A 134 -8.21 -0.61 11.66
CA GLU A 134 -8.45 0.55 10.79
C GLU A 134 -7.92 1.79 11.53
N ALA A 135 -6.87 2.41 10.99
CA ALA A 135 -6.22 3.57 11.60
C ALA A 135 -6.70 4.88 10.94
N PHE A 136 -7.33 5.76 11.72
CA PHE A 136 -7.78 7.05 11.24
C PHE A 136 -6.62 8.05 11.24
N ARG A 137 -6.41 8.71 10.09
CA ARG A 137 -5.48 9.83 9.96
C ARG A 137 -6.26 11.14 10.08
N TYR A 138 -5.87 11.96 11.05
CA TYR A 138 -6.41 13.29 11.25
C TYR A 138 -5.34 14.32 10.94
N GLU A 139 -5.73 15.39 10.26
CA GLU A 139 -4.90 16.56 10.04
C GLU A 139 -5.46 17.72 10.86
N TRP A 140 -4.64 18.26 11.75
CA TRP A 140 -4.90 19.55 12.39
C TRP A 140 -4.11 20.62 11.65
N THR A 141 -4.78 21.73 11.34
CA THR A 141 -4.13 22.91 10.76
C THR A 141 -4.31 24.11 11.69
N PRO A 142 -3.40 25.10 11.66
CA PRO A 142 -3.54 26.32 12.46
C PRO A 142 -4.88 27.06 12.25
N ALA A 143 -5.53 26.88 11.10
CA ALA A 143 -6.84 27.47 10.80
C ALA A 143 -7.96 26.91 11.70
N CYS A 144 -7.81 25.71 12.26
CA CYS A 144 -8.74 25.12 13.22
C CYS A 144 -8.63 25.75 14.62
N GLY A 145 -7.58 26.55 14.86
CA GLY A 145 -7.31 27.18 16.15
C GLY A 145 -6.93 26.19 17.26
N LEU A 146 -6.73 26.74 18.45
CA LEU A 146 -6.53 25.99 19.69
C LEU A 146 -7.61 26.38 20.70
N PRO A 147 -8.00 25.48 21.61
CA PRO A 147 -8.84 25.84 22.74
C PRO A 147 -8.14 26.88 23.63
N GLU A 148 -8.92 27.66 24.37
CA GLU A 148 -8.39 28.65 25.32
C GLU A 148 -7.49 27.94 26.37
N PRO A 149 -6.26 28.44 26.62
CA PRO A 149 -5.37 27.83 27.59
C PRO A 149 -5.98 27.85 29.00
N PRO A 150 -6.05 26.71 29.72
CA PRO A 150 -6.68 26.65 31.03
C PRO A 150 -5.85 27.29 32.16
N GLY A 151 -4.66 27.83 31.86
CA GLY A 151 -3.79 28.50 32.82
C GLY A 151 -3.16 27.60 33.90
N ARG A 152 -3.33 26.27 33.83
CA ARG A 152 -2.85 25.32 34.86
C ARG A 152 -1.38 24.92 34.73
N LEU A 153 -0.77 25.12 33.57
CA LEU A 153 0.61 24.73 33.25
C LEU A 153 1.33 25.89 32.58
N GLU A 154 2.62 26.02 32.87
CA GLU A 154 3.53 26.94 32.20
C GLU A 154 4.48 26.11 31.32
N PHE A 155 4.36 26.25 30.00
CA PHE A 155 5.22 25.53 29.05
C PHE A 155 6.52 26.31 28.86
N ARG A 156 7.66 25.61 28.93
CA ARG A 156 9.00 26.17 28.70
C ARG A 156 9.71 25.32 27.63
N PRO A 157 10.58 25.92 26.80
CA PRO A 157 11.40 25.15 25.87
C PRO A 157 12.19 24.06 26.60
N GLU A 158 12.33 22.88 25.98
CA GLU A 158 13.28 21.88 26.45
C GLU A 158 14.69 22.47 26.30
N PRO A 159 15.56 22.42 27.34
CA PRO A 159 16.95 22.82 27.19
C PRO A 159 17.62 21.99 26.09
N ASP A 160 18.41 22.62 25.23
CA ASP A 160 19.26 21.89 24.28
C ASP A 160 20.24 21.03 25.10
N ASP A 161 19.99 19.72 25.18
CA ASP A 161 20.98 18.76 25.64
C ASP A 161 22.08 18.68 24.59
N ALA A 162 23.00 19.65 24.64
CA ALA A 162 24.27 19.55 23.93
C ALA A 162 25.00 18.31 24.48
N VAL A 163 24.86 17.18 23.79
CA VAL A 163 25.69 16.00 24.00
C VAL A 163 27.14 16.43 23.77
N ILE A 164 27.90 16.54 24.87
CA ILE A 164 29.36 16.75 24.86
C ILE A 164 30.06 15.49 24.37
#